data_AF-A0A2V8V5P5-F1
#
_entry.id   AF-A0A2V8V5P5-F1
#
_cell.length_a   1.000
_cell.length_b   1.000
_cell.length_c   1.000
_cell.angle_alpha   90.00
_cell.angle_beta   90.00
_cell.angle_gamma   90.00
#
_symmetry.space_group_name_H-M   'P 1'
#
loop_
_entity.id
_entity.type
_entity.pdbx_description
1 polymer ?
#
loop_
_entity_poly.entity_id
_entity_poly.type
_entity_poly.pdbx_seq_one_letter_code
_entity_poly.pdbx_strand_id
1 'polypeptide(L)' 'MRNLEVLAESTKRLSDDLKSAHPEIEWANLAGLRNLLVHADFDVDLEVVWGIVKSDLPALKRTGMAILGADRI' A
#
# COMPACT_ATOMS: atom_id res chain seq x y z
N MET A 1 -11.18 3.44 6.59
CA MET A 1 -11.38 2.50 5.46
C MET A 1 -11.11 3.15 4.11
N ARG A 2 -11.88 4.17 3.69
CA ARG A 2 -11.72 4.84 2.37
C ARG A 2 -10.29 5.20 1.94
N ASN A 3 -9.46 5.75 2.84
CA ASN A 3 -8.09 6.14 2.50
C ASN A 3 -7.21 4.94 2.09
N LEU A 4 -7.44 3.78 2.72
CA LEU A 4 -6.72 2.56 2.41
C LEU A 4 -7.18 1.96 1.06
N GLU A 5 -8.47 2.07 0.74
CA GLU A 5 -8.98 1.71 -0.59
C GLU A 5 -8.38 2.59 -1.69
N VAL A 6 -8.29 3.91 -1.45
CA VAL A 6 -7.66 4.84 -2.39
C VAL A 6 -6.18 4.51 -2.57
N LEU A 7 -5.46 4.21 -1.49
CA LEU A 7 -4.07 3.77 -1.57
C LEU A 7 -3.92 2.52 -2.45
N ALA A 8 -4.74 1.50 -2.22
CA ALA A 8 -4.73 0.25 -2.97
C ALA A 8 -5.04 0.44 -4.47
N GLU A 9 -5.90 1.40 -4.80
CA GLU A 9 -6.23 1.71 -6.19
C GLU A 9 -5.11 2.53 -6.85
N SER A 10 -4.48 3.45 -6.11
CA SER A 10 -3.34 4.22 -6.60
C SER A 10 -2.13 3.33 -6.92
N THR A 11 -1.83 2.31 -6.12
CA THR A 11 -0.68 1.43 -6.36
C THR A 11 -0.82 0.60 -7.65
N LYS A 12 -2.05 0.24 -8.04
CA LYS A 12 -2.30 -0.46 -9.31
C LYS A 12 -1.93 0.35 -10.54
N ARG A 13 -2.00 1.68 -10.44
CA ARG A 13 -1.74 2.62 -11.55
C ARG A 13 -0.25 2.94 -11.74
N LEU A 14 0.62 2.50 -10.84
CA LEU A 14 2.06 2.65 -10.99
C LEU A 14 2.55 1.80 -12.16
N SER A 15 3.59 2.27 -12.86
CA SER A 15 4.19 1.52 -13.97
C SER A 15 4.86 0.24 -13.49
N ASP A 16 4.94 -0.75 -14.35
CA ASP A 16 5.60 -2.01 -14.02
C ASP A 16 7.11 -1.86 -13.89
N ASP A 17 7.71 -0.90 -14.61
CA ASP A 17 9.12 -0.52 -14.44
C ASP A 17 9.39 -0.03 -13.01
N LEU A 18 8.54 0.87 -12.48
CA LEU A 18 8.69 1.38 -11.12
C LEU A 18 8.52 0.26 -10.09
N LYS A 19 7.52 -0.61 -10.28
CA LYS A 19 7.30 -1.75 -9.38
C LYS A 19 8.48 -2.72 -9.40
N SER A 20 9.04 -2.97 -10.58
CA SER A 20 10.17 -3.88 -10.77
C SER A 20 11.48 -3.30 -10.23
N ALA A 21 11.65 -1.98 -10.28
CA ALA A 21 12.79 -1.28 -9.69
C ALA A 21 12.78 -1.28 -8.16
N HIS A 22 11.61 -1.49 -7.54
CA HIS A 22 11.41 -1.44 -6.09
C HIS A 22 10.76 -2.73 -5.56
N PRO A 23 11.41 -3.91 -5.69
CA PRO A 23 10.88 -5.19 -5.23
C PRO A 23 10.80 -5.30 -3.70
N GLU A 24 11.46 -4.39 -2.96
CA GLU A 24 11.34 -4.28 -1.50
C GLU A 24 9.94 -3.83 -1.04
N ILE A 25 9.12 -3.32 -1.95
CA ILE A 25 7.72 -2.99 -1.69
C ILE A 25 6.84 -4.16 -2.17
N GLU A 26 6.02 -4.68 -1.27
CA GLU A 26 5.04 -5.74 -1.54
C GLU A 26 3.83 -5.20 -2.34
N TRP A 27 4.04 -4.86 -3.62
CA TRP A 27 3.03 -4.22 -4.48
C TRP A 27 1.72 -5.01 -4.60
N ALA A 28 1.81 -6.34 -4.66
CA ALA A 28 0.66 -7.22 -4.75
C ALA A 28 -0.21 -7.12 -3.48
N ASN A 29 0.41 -7.06 -2.30
CA ASN A 29 -0.29 -6.92 -1.02
C ASN A 29 -0.98 -5.55 -0.92
N LEU A 30 -0.32 -4.48 -1.39
CA LEU A 30 -0.91 -3.14 -1.43
C LEU A 30 -2.11 -3.08 -2.39
N ALA A 31 -2.03 -3.69 -3.56
CA ALA A 31 -3.14 -3.77 -4.51
C ALA A 31 -4.30 -4.64 -3.99
N GLY A 32 -3.98 -5.69 -3.23
CA GLY A 32 -4.92 -6.63 -2.60
C GLY A 32 -5.64 -6.06 -1.38
N LEU A 33 -5.16 -4.95 -0.81
CA LEU A 33 -5.72 -4.33 0.39
C LEU A 33 -7.22 -3.97 0.23
N ARG A 34 -7.66 -3.64 -0.98
CA ARG A 34 -9.10 -3.42 -1.26
C ARG A 34 -9.95 -4.66 -0.95
N ASN A 35 -9.46 -5.86 -1.26
CA ASN A 35 -10.20 -7.09 -1.04
C ASN A 35 -10.31 -7.41 0.46
N LEU A 36 -9.27 -7.11 1.22
CA LEU A 36 -9.29 -7.20 2.69
C LEU A 36 -10.36 -6.27 3.29
N LEU A 37 -10.54 -5.06 2.73
CA LEU A 37 -11.43 -4.03 3.25
C LEU A 37 -12.89 -4.15 2.78
N VAL A 38 -13.16 -4.82 1.66
CA VAL A 38 -14.50 -4.91 1.05
C VAL A 38 -15.32 -6.11 1.57
N HIS A 39 -14.70 -7.10 2.22
CA HIS A 39 -15.44 -8.13 2.99
C HIS A 39 -16.07 -7.59 4.30
N ALA A 40 -16.07 -6.26 4.47
CA ALA A 40 -16.53 -5.52 5.64
C ALA A 40 -18.05 -5.52 5.89
N ASP A 41 -18.86 -6.26 5.10
CA ASP A 41 -20.27 -6.38 5.48
C ASP A 41 -20.42 -7.08 6.84
N PHE A 42 -19.47 -7.91 7.30
CA PHE A 42 -19.49 -8.41 8.70
C PHE A 42 -18.14 -8.75 9.38
N ASP A 43 -16.99 -8.85 8.69
CA ASP A 43 -15.79 -9.44 9.34
C ASP A 43 -14.44 -8.86 8.85
N VAL A 44 -14.33 -7.53 8.79
CA VAL A 44 -12.99 -6.94 8.75
C VAL A 44 -12.35 -7.10 10.11
N ASP A 45 -11.24 -7.83 10.14
CA ASP A 45 -10.37 -7.87 11.30
C ASP A 45 -9.70 -6.49 11.49
N LEU A 46 -10.24 -5.71 12.43
CA LEU A 46 -9.74 -4.40 12.78
C LEU A 46 -8.34 -4.44 13.41
N GLU A 47 -7.93 -5.56 14.01
CA GLU A 47 -6.56 -5.72 14.51
C GLU A 47 -5.57 -5.80 13.35
N VAL A 48 -5.92 -6.54 12.29
CA VAL A 48 -5.11 -6.59 11.07
C VAL A 48 -5.02 -5.20 10.43
N VAL A 49 -6.14 -4.49 10.29
CA VAL A 49 -6.13 -3.13 9.74
C VAL A 49 -5.30 -2.19 10.60
N TRP A 50 -5.41 -2.30 11.92
CA TRP A 50 -4.63 -1.50 12.85
C TRP A 50 -3.13 -1.79 12.75
N GLY A 51 -2.74 -3.07 12.62
CA GLY A 51 -1.37 -3.51 12.38
C GLY A 51 -0.79 -2.88 11.11
N ILE A 52 -1.53 -2.93 10.00
CA ILE A 52 -1.14 -2.30 8.73
C ILE A 52 -0.91 -0.79 8.92
N VAL A 53 -1.83 -0.11 9.60
CA VAL A 53 -1.74 1.34 9.83
C VAL A 53 -0.53 1.71 10.70
N LYS A 54 -0.21 0.91 11.71
CA LYS A 54 0.84 1.22 12.69
C LYS A 54 2.23 0.78 12.23
N SER A 55 2.34 -0.27 11.44
CA SER A 55 3.62 -0.89 11.06
C SER A 55 3.96 -0.67 9.60
N ASP A 56 3.04 -1.01 8.70
CA ASP A 56 3.34 -1.10 7.26
C ASP A 56 3.27 0.26 6.58
N LEU A 57 2.26 1.07 6.89
CA LEU A 57 2.12 2.40 6.29
C LEU A 57 3.32 3.34 6.57
N PRO A 58 3.89 3.40 7.79
CA PRO A 58 5.09 4.20 8.02
C PRO A 58 6.30 3.72 7.20
N ALA A 59 6.46 2.40 7.02
CA ALA A 59 7.53 1.85 6.20
C ALA A 59 7.34 2.22 4.73
N LEU A 60 6.14 2.01 4.19
CA LEU A 60 5.79 2.38 2.82
C LEU A 60 6.00 3.88 2.56
N LYS A 61 5.61 4.74 3.50
CA LYS A 61 5.82 6.19 3.39
C LYS A 61 7.31 6.52 3.27
N ARG A 62 8.17 5.91 4.10
CA ARG A 62 9.63 6.17 4.03
C ARG A 62 10.20 5.76 2.69
N THR A 63 9.87 4.57 2.20
CA THR A 63 10.35 4.10 0.89
C THR A 63 9.81 4.99 -0.23
N GLY A 64 8.51 5.31 -0.25
CA GLY A 64 7.94 6.21 -1.25
C GLY A 64 8.57 7.61 -1.26
N MET A 65 8.89 8.16 -0.08
CA MET A 65 9.62 9.42 0.00
C MET A 65 11.06 9.31 -0.51
N ALA A 66 11.74 8.18 -0.27
CA ALA A 66 13.07 7.93 -0.81
C ALA A 66 13.05 7.83 -2.34
N ILE A 67 12.06 7.14 -2.92
CA ILE A 67 11.85 7.04 -4.38
C ILE A 67 11.67 8.43 -4.99
N LEU A 68 10.76 9.24 -4.44
CA LEU A 68 10.51 10.61 -4.92
C LEU A 68 11.72 11.54 -4.75
N GLY A 69 12.59 11.27 -3.76
CA GLY A 69 13.84 11.99 -3.56
C GLY A 69 14.95 11.57 -4.53
N ALA A 70 14.99 10.28 -4.90
CA ALA A 70 15.95 9.71 -5.84
C ALA A 70 15.66 10.11 -7.29
N ASP A 71 14.39 10.31 -7.65
CA ASP A 71 13.92 10.74 -8.97
C ASP A 71 14.19 12.24 -9.26
N ARG A 72 14.76 12.98 -8.30
CA ARG A 72 14.99 14.43 -8.37
C ARG A 72 16.44 14.83 -8.66
N ILE A 73 17.22 13.94 -9.28
CA ILE A 73 18.61 14.16 -9.71
C ILE A 73 18.72 14.04 -11.23
#